data_AF-A0A432FG45-F1
#
_entry.id   AF-A0A432FG45-F1
#
_cell.length_a   1.000
_cell.length_b   1.000
_cell.length_c   1.000
_cell.angle_alpha   90.00
_cell.angle_beta   90.00
_cell.angle_gamma   90.00
#
_symmetry.space_group_name_H-M   'P 1'
#
loop_
_entity.id
_entity.type
_entity.pdbx_description
1 polymer ?
#
loop_
_entity_poly.entity_id
_entity_poly.type
_entity_poly.pdbx_seq_one_letter_code
_entity_poly.pdbx_strand_id
1 'polypeptide(L)'
;MKTIFEKPVKLQKVITKKGVELWKIELSPNHFFLEQNPFKDSKYGRAYRMLKQRYPFFYMFWEIENNQYTGKLLIGTIVEREDIDKLITDLVHSEEYKQYEDIREEIETSEG
;
A
#
# COMPACT_ATOMS: atom_id res chain seq x y z
N MET A 1 -7.56 -1.42 -24.87
CA MET A 1 -6.87 -0.23 -24.26
C MET A 1 -5.52 0.05 -24.93
N LYS A 2 -4.94 1.27 -24.80
CA LYS A 2 -3.57 1.57 -25.26
C LYS A 2 -2.64 1.82 -24.07
N THR A 3 -1.68 0.94 -23.84
CA THR A 3 -0.62 1.14 -22.83
C THR A 3 0.39 2.17 -23.34
N ILE A 4 0.55 3.28 -22.62
CA ILE A 4 1.49 4.37 -22.98
C ILE A 4 2.79 4.33 -22.18
N PHE A 5 2.82 3.57 -21.08
CA PHE A 5 3.98 3.39 -20.22
C PHE A 5 3.79 2.10 -19.42
N GLU A 6 4.84 1.28 -19.37
CA GLU A 6 4.88 0.08 -18.55
C GLU A 6 6.19 0.06 -17.76
N LYS A 7 6.10 -0.28 -16.48
CA LYS A 7 7.28 -0.47 -15.64
C LYS A 7 7.02 -1.57 -14.61
N PRO A 8 7.83 -2.64 -14.59
CA PRO A 8 7.69 -3.68 -13.58
C PRO A 8 8.11 -3.14 -12.22
N VAL A 9 7.24 -3.29 -11.22
CA VAL A 9 7.56 -3.02 -9.82
C VAL A 9 7.92 -4.31 -9.12
N LYS A 10 9.00 -4.32 -8.32
CA LYS A 10 9.42 -5.50 -7.57
C LYS A 10 9.01 -5.36 -6.11
N LEU A 11 8.09 -6.20 -5.66
CA LEU A 11 7.77 -6.35 -4.24
C LEU A 11 8.74 -7.35 -3.60
N GLN A 12 9.37 -6.97 -2.50
CA GLN A 12 10.37 -7.74 -1.79
C GLN A 12 10.07 -7.75 -0.29
N LYS A 13 10.27 -8.89 0.37
CA LYS A 13 10.39 -8.94 1.83
C LYS A 13 11.86 -8.76 2.20
N VAL A 14 12.17 -7.79 3.05
CA VAL A 14 13.54 -7.46 3.45
C VAL A 14 13.66 -7.50 4.97
N ILE A 15 14.86 -7.81 5.46
CA ILE A 15 15.18 -7.82 6.89
C ILE A 15 16.09 -6.64 7.19
N THR A 16 15.67 -5.78 8.12
CA THR A 16 16.49 -4.65 8.58
C THR A 16 17.69 -5.15 9.39
N LYS A 17 18.70 -4.28 9.60
CA LYS A 17 19.84 -4.58 10.50
C LYS A 17 19.43 -4.98 11.93
N LYS A 18 18.20 -4.64 12.36
CA LYS A 18 17.64 -4.98 13.67
C LYS A 18 16.77 -6.23 13.66
N GLY A 19 16.77 -7.01 12.56
CA GLY A 19 15.99 -8.24 12.43
C GLY A 19 14.50 -8.03 12.15
N VAL A 20 14.05 -6.80 11.90
CA VAL A 20 12.64 -6.53 11.56
C VAL A 20 12.41 -6.80 10.08
N GLU A 21 11.41 -7.64 9.78
CA GLU A 21 10.96 -7.87 8.41
C GLU A 21 10.02 -6.76 7.94
N LEU A 22 10.25 -6.24 6.74
CA LEU A 22 9.50 -5.16 6.12
C LEU A 22 9.27 -5.48 4.64
N TRP A 23 8.19 -4.97 4.07
CA TRP A 23 8.00 -4.95 2.63
C TRP A 23 8.74 -3.77 2.00
N LYS A 24 9.29 -4.00 0.81
CA LYS A 24 9.96 -3.00 -0.03
C LYS A 24 9.41 -3.10 -1.46
N ILE A 25 9.04 -1.97 -2.04
CA ILE A 25 8.65 -1.87 -3.46
C ILE A 25 9.77 -1.13 -4.18
N GLU A 26 10.54 -1.83 -5.00
CA GLU A 26 11.65 -1.25 -5.75
C GLU A 26 11.15 -0.68 -7.08
N LEU A 27 11.43 0.61 -7.30
CA LEU A 27 11.12 1.32 -8.53
C LEU A 27 12.33 1.38 -9.45
N SER A 28 13.52 1.61 -8.90
CA SER A 28 14.81 1.59 -9.61
C SER A 28 15.96 1.52 -8.60
N PRO A 29 17.22 1.33 -9.04
CA PRO A 29 18.36 1.43 -8.13
C PRO A 29 18.31 2.74 -7.33
N ASN A 30 18.47 2.65 -6.01
CA ASN A 30 18.37 3.77 -5.06
C ASN A 30 17.03 4.50 -4.99
N HIS A 31 15.94 4.00 -5.61
CA HIS A 31 14.61 4.58 -5.50
C HIS A 31 13.56 3.49 -5.20
N PHE A 32 13.02 3.52 -4.00
CA PHE A 32 12.11 2.49 -3.52
C PHE A 32 11.17 3.03 -2.45
N PHE A 33 10.07 2.31 -2.24
CA PHE A 33 9.21 2.47 -1.09
C PHE A 33 9.55 1.43 -0.03
N LEU A 34 9.69 1.83 1.22
CA LEU A 34 9.96 0.92 2.35
C LEU A 34 8.83 1.01 3.38
N GLU A 35 8.32 -0.15 3.78
CA GLU A 35 7.28 -0.24 4.78
C GLU A 35 7.70 0.43 6.10
N GLN A 36 6.78 1.18 6.70
CA GLN A 36 6.98 1.73 8.03
C GLN A 36 7.24 0.61 9.02
N ASN A 37 8.35 0.72 9.75
CA ASN A 37 8.61 -0.21 10.85
C ASN A 37 7.64 0.03 12.01
N PRO A 38 6.72 -0.92 12.34
CA PRO A 38 5.77 -0.76 13.44
C PRO A 38 6.44 -0.83 14.81
N PHE A 39 7.62 -1.45 14.91
CA PHE A 39 8.41 -1.59 16.14
C PHE A 39 9.31 -0.38 16.42
N LYS A 40 9.46 0.55 15.47
CA LYS A 40 10.19 1.79 15.70
C LYS A 40 9.41 2.63 16.71
N ASP A 41 10.08 3.00 17.80
CA ASP A 41 9.51 3.89 18.80
C ASP A 41 9.52 5.35 18.29
N SER A 42 8.54 5.67 17.44
CA SER A 42 8.33 7.00 16.87
C SER A 42 6.84 7.26 16.68
N LYS A 43 6.46 8.52 16.47
CA LYS A 43 5.06 8.92 16.18
C LYS A 43 4.44 8.04 15.08
N TYR A 44 5.14 7.88 13.96
CA TYR A 44 4.66 7.09 12.82
C TYR A 44 4.75 5.58 13.03
N GLY A 45 5.75 5.08 13.78
CA GLY A 45 5.80 3.67 14.16
C GLY A 45 4.64 3.26 15.07
N ARG A 46 4.32 4.10 16.07
CA ARG A 46 3.18 3.91 16.97
C ARG A 46 1.85 3.99 16.23
N ALA A 47 1.66 5.01 15.39
CA ALA A 47 0.44 5.15 14.58
C ALA A 47 0.24 3.94 13.65
N TYR A 48 1.31 3.51 12.96
CA TYR A 48 1.24 2.36 12.08
C TYR A 48 0.91 1.06 12.82
N ARG A 49 1.46 0.86 14.02
CA ARG A 49 1.13 -0.28 14.88
C ARG A 49 -0.37 -0.31 15.24
N MET A 50 -0.94 0.84 15.60
CA MET A 50 -2.37 0.95 15.90
C MET A 50 -3.23 0.70 14.65
N LEU A 51 -2.84 1.23 13.49
CA LEU A 51 -3.52 0.98 12.23
C LEU A 51 -3.50 -0.51 11.88
N LYS A 52 -2.35 -1.18 12.03
CA LYS A 52 -2.23 -2.63 11.81
C LYS A 52 -3.09 -3.47 12.75
N GLN A 53 -3.34 -3.01 13.98
CA GLN A 53 -4.24 -3.71 14.91
C GLN A 53 -5.70 -3.63 14.46
N ARG A 54 -6.12 -2.48 13.91
CA ARG A 54 -7.49 -2.28 13.41
C ARG A 54 -7.69 -2.83 11.98
N TYR A 55 -6.66 -2.70 11.15
CA TYR A 55 -6.62 -3.02 9.74
C TYR A 55 -5.32 -3.78 9.42
N PRO A 56 -5.22 -5.09 9.69
CA PRO A 56 -3.99 -5.87 9.48
C PRO A 56 -3.44 -5.82 8.04
N PHE A 57 -4.36 -5.64 7.09
CA PHE A 57 -4.12 -5.51 5.66
C PHE A 57 -3.67 -4.11 5.21
N PHE A 58 -3.62 -3.11 6.10
CA PHE A 58 -3.19 -1.76 5.76
C PHE A 58 -1.67 -1.68 5.71
N TYR A 59 -1.11 -1.09 4.67
CA TYR A 59 0.31 -0.88 4.50
C TYR A 59 0.63 0.59 4.30
N MET A 60 1.75 1.02 4.89
CA MET A 60 2.27 2.37 4.76
C MET A 60 3.73 2.29 4.39
N PHE A 61 4.10 2.91 3.28
CA PHE A 61 5.46 2.91 2.77
C PHE A 61 5.96 4.34 2.60
N TRP A 62 7.22 4.54 2.97
CA TRP A 62 7.94 5.79 2.73
C TRP A 62 8.76 5.70 1.47
N GLU A 63 8.65 6.70 0.59
CA GLU A 63 9.54 6.82 -0.55
C GLU A 63 10.94 7.23 -0.07
N ILE A 64 11.93 6.46 -0.51
CA ILE A 64 13.35 6.70 -0.30
C ILE A 64 14.00 6.79 -1.67
N GLU A 65 14.67 7.91 -1.93
CA GLU A 65 15.43 8.16 -3.13
C GLU A 65 16.84 8.61 -2.74
N ASN A 66 17.87 8.01 -3.33
CA ASN A 66 19.28 8.30 -3.02
C ASN A 66 19.59 8.23 -1.51
N ASN A 67 19.03 7.23 -0.83
CA ASN A 67 19.14 7.01 0.63
C ASN A 67 18.54 8.11 1.51
N GLN A 68 17.68 8.97 0.96
CA GLN A 68 16.97 10.01 1.70
C GLN A 68 15.46 9.83 1.58
N TYR A 69 14.75 10.13 2.67
CA TYR A 69 13.29 10.20 2.64
C TYR A 69 12.87 11.40 1.80
N THR A 70 12.04 11.19 0.78
CA THR A 70 11.52 12.28 -0.06
C THR A 70 10.34 13.00 0.59
N GLY A 71 9.73 12.39 1.60
CA GLY A 71 8.49 12.84 2.23
C GLY A 71 7.21 12.30 1.56
N LYS A 72 7.32 11.63 0.41
CA LYS A 72 6.16 10.97 -0.21
C LYS A 72 5.84 9.65 0.48
N LEU A 73 4.54 9.36 0.52
CA LEU A 73 3.96 8.21 1.17
C LEU A 73 3.15 7.41 0.14
N LEU A 74 3.31 6.10 0.13
CA LEU A 74 2.37 5.19 -0.52
C LEU A 74 1.61 4.47 0.59
N ILE A 75 0.31 4.68 0.65
CA ILE A 75 -0.59 3.94 1.53
C ILE A 75 -1.51 3.11 0.67
N GLY A 76 -1.79 1.91 1.14
CA GLY A 76 -2.66 1.00 0.42
C GLY A 76 -3.00 -0.20 1.27
N THR A 77 -3.93 -1.00 0.77
CA THR A 77 -4.29 -2.25 1.39
C THR A 77 -4.33 -3.35 0.35
N ILE A 78 -4.02 -4.57 0.78
CA ILE A 78 -4.24 -5.77 -0.02
C ILE A 78 -5.29 -6.56 0.74
N VAL A 79 -6.50 -6.59 0.20
CA VAL A 79 -7.66 -7.28 0.76
C VAL A 79 -8.24 -8.21 -0.29
N GLU A 80 -8.88 -9.28 0.18
CA GLU A 80 -9.73 -10.09 -0.68
C GLU A 80 -10.93 -9.26 -1.13
N ARG A 81 -11.52 -9.62 -2.27
CA ARG A 81 -12.66 -8.89 -2.83
C ARG A 81 -13.79 -8.73 -1.82
N GLU A 82 -14.07 -9.76 -1.05
CA GLU A 82 -15.14 -9.81 -0.05
C GLU A 82 -14.92 -8.84 1.12
N ASP A 83 -13.67 -8.48 1.40
CA ASP A 83 -13.31 -7.58 2.49
C ASP A 83 -13.31 -6.09 2.07
N ILE A 84 -13.41 -5.79 0.76
CA ILE A 84 -13.40 -4.42 0.22
C ILE A 84 -14.61 -3.63 0.73
N ASP A 85 -15.82 -4.20 0.68
CA ASP A 85 -17.04 -3.49 1.08
C ASP A 85 -17.01 -3.10 2.56
N LYS A 86 -16.48 -3.98 3.41
CA LYS A 86 -16.29 -3.72 4.84
C LYS A 86 -15.29 -2.59 5.06
N LEU A 87 -14.16 -2.62 4.35
CA LEU A 87 -13.16 -1.55 4.44
C LEU A 87 -13.71 -0.21 3.99
N ILE A 88 -14.43 -0.17 2.86
CA ILE A 88 -15.01 1.06 2.33
C ILE A 88 -16.07 1.61 3.30
N THR A 89 -16.93 0.75 3.84
CA THR A 89 -17.92 1.14 4.85
C THR A 89 -17.26 1.73 6.09
N ASP A 90 -16.18 1.12 6.57
CA ASP A 90 -15.39 1.58 7.72
C ASP A 90 -14.64 2.90 7.45
N LEU A 91 -14.27 3.19 6.20
CA LEU A 91 -13.52 4.40 5.82
C LEU A 91 -14.42 5.59 5.48
N VAL A 92 -15.49 5.34 4.74
CA VAL A 92 -16.33 6.41 4.20
C VAL A 92 -17.35 6.89 5.24
N HIS A 93 -17.73 6.04 6.21
CA HIS A 93 -18.65 6.37 7.31
C HIS A 93 -19.86 7.23 6.85
N SER A 94 -20.34 7.04 5.61
CA SER A 94 -21.42 7.85 5.04
C SER A 94 -22.49 6.97 4.41
N GLU A 95 -23.74 7.22 4.79
CA GLU A 95 -24.92 6.61 4.18
C GLU A 95 -25.06 6.97 2.69
N GLU A 96 -24.41 8.06 2.27
CA GLU A 96 -24.37 8.55 0.89
C GLU A 96 -23.60 7.59 -0.04
N TYR A 97 -22.59 6.89 0.47
CA TYR A 97 -21.82 5.93 -0.32
C TYR A 97 -22.63 4.69 -0.73
N LYS A 98 -23.65 4.30 0.06
CA LYS A 98 -24.52 3.15 -0.26
C LYS A 98 -25.36 3.34 -1.52
N GLN A 99 -25.40 4.56 -2.08
CA GLN A 99 -26.19 4.90 -3.25
C GLN A 99 -25.42 4.68 -4.57
N TYR A 100 -24.11 4.42 -4.51
CA TYR A 100 -23.29 4.14 -5.68
C TYR A 100 -23.25 2.63 -5.96
N GLU A 101 -23.59 2.23 -7.18
CA GLU A 101 -23.51 0.82 -7.62
C GLU A 101 -22.08 0.46 -8.06
N ASP A 102 -21.68 -0.80 -7.84
CA ASP A 102 -20.42 -1.37 -8.34
C ASP A 102 -20.50 -1.49 -9.88
N ILE A 103 -19.97 -0.48 -10.59
CA ILE A 103 -19.87 -0.50 -12.05
C ILE A 103 -18.57 -1.22 -12.42
N ARG A 104 -18.69 -2.44 -12.93
CA ARG A 104 -17.55 -3.20 -13.47
C ARG A 104 -17.22 -2.72 -14.88
N GLU A 105 -16.04 -2.17 -15.08
CA GLU A 105 -15.45 -2.09 -16.42
C GLU A 105 -14.85 -3.46 -16.77
N GLU A 106 -15.25 -4.04 -17.90
CA GLU A 106 -14.61 -5.25 -18.42
C GLU A 106 -13.18 -4.91 -18.86
N ILE A 107 -12.20 -5.56 -18.23
CA ILE A 107 -10.79 -5.46 -18.65
C ILE A 107 -10.61 -6.40 -19.83
N GLU A 108 -10.55 -5.85 -21.05
CA GLU A 108 -10.15 -6.61 -22.23
C GLU A 108 -8.73 -7.18 -22.03
N THR A 109 -8.62 -8.50 -21.90
CA THR A 109 -7.33 -9.19 -21.90
C THR A 109 -6.64 -8.97 -23.24
N SER A 110 -5.49 -8.29 -23.21
CA SER A 110 -4.61 -8.18 -24.37
C SER A 110 -3.86 -9.51 -24.54
N GLU A 111 -4.46 -10.48 -25.22
CA GLU A 111 -3.72 -11.58 -25.83
C GLU A 111 -3.14 -11.09 -27.18
N GLY A 112 -1.81 -11.16 -27.33
CA GLY A 112 -1.12 -10.86 -28.59
C GLY A 112 0.28 -10.31 -28.41
#